data_AF-A0A9E6EF21-F1
#
_entry.id   AF-A0A9E6EF21-F1
#
_cell.length_a   1.000
_cell.length_b   1.000
_cell.length_c   1.000
_cell.angle_alpha   90.00
_cell.angle_beta   90.00
_cell.angle_gamma   90.00
#
_symmetry.space_group_name_H-M   'P 1'
#
loop_
_entity.id
_entity.type
_entity.pdbx_description
1 polymer ?
#
loop_
_entity_poly.entity_id
_entity_poly.type
_entity_poly.pdbx_seq_one_letter_code
_entity_poly.pdbx_strand_id
1 'polypeptide(L)'
;MKKRVLIVTAGLALSCLFPWAVQAAVTTTAQTAITAPAVQVGTSLQNLTTTFNGESHAQAKYLAFAKKAQSEGYLKIAKLFRAAAMSEGIQAQHHAAAVKAMGGIAKASPETPRVGSTRENLETALKSETYEIATLYPAYIQKAETEKNLKALQAFGGAKTIEAVHVKLFAAALSNLEAWKATGDLYVCRVCGNVVEKLDFEYCPICKEPISEFVKIQ
;
A
#
# COMPACT_ATOMS: atom_id res chain seq x y z
N MET A 1 -13.25 24.56 -77.63
CA MET A 1 -13.57 25.99 -77.87
C MET A 1 -15.10 26.13 -78.01
N LYS A 2 -15.75 27.09 -77.32
CA LYS A 2 -17.09 27.71 -77.57
C LYS A 2 -18.28 26.72 -77.79
N LYS A 3 -19.48 26.83 -77.18
CA LYS A 3 -20.36 27.92 -76.69
C LYS A 3 -21.19 27.33 -75.51
N ARG A 4 -21.55 27.98 -74.39
CA ARG A 4 -22.43 29.16 -74.10
C ARG A 4 -23.86 29.08 -74.69
N VAL A 5 -24.83 29.68 -73.94
CA VAL A 5 -26.26 30.00 -74.28
C VAL A 5 -27.26 28.85 -73.97
N LEU A 6 -28.44 28.99 -73.33
CA LEU A 6 -29.17 30.15 -72.74
C LEU A 6 -30.02 29.77 -71.49
N ILE A 7 -30.27 30.80 -70.68
CA ILE A 7 -31.32 31.16 -69.71
C ILE A 7 -32.75 30.64 -70.01
N VAL A 8 -33.62 30.54 -68.97
CA VAL A 8 -35.11 30.82 -68.88
C VAL A 8 -35.86 29.74 -68.07
N THR A 9 -36.81 29.96 -67.13
CA THR A 9 -37.13 31.02 -66.12
C THR A 9 -38.16 30.50 -65.08
N ALA A 10 -38.15 31.06 -63.85
CA ALA A 10 -39.31 31.22 -62.93
C ALA A 10 -39.95 29.99 -62.21
N GLY A 11 -40.65 30.28 -61.10
CA GLY A 11 -41.42 29.32 -60.27
C GLY A 11 -41.03 29.35 -58.79
N LEU A 12 -41.51 30.31 -57.98
CA LEU A 12 -42.65 30.11 -57.06
C LEU A 12 -42.50 28.84 -56.19
N ALA A 13 -41.89 28.94 -55.01
CA ALA A 13 -42.56 29.31 -53.75
C ALA A 13 -43.34 28.16 -53.09
N LEU A 14 -42.85 27.70 -51.94
CA LEU A 14 -43.72 27.47 -50.79
C LEU A 14 -42.93 27.56 -49.47
N SER A 15 -43.45 28.36 -48.56
CA SER A 15 -43.03 28.46 -47.17
C SER A 15 -43.44 27.22 -46.37
N CYS A 16 -42.51 26.60 -45.65
CA CYS A 16 -42.85 25.84 -44.44
C CYS A 16 -42.00 26.35 -43.28
N LEU A 17 -42.69 26.79 -42.24
CA LEU A 17 -42.19 27.52 -41.10
C LEU A 17 -41.80 26.60 -39.94
N PHE A 18 -40.79 27.03 -39.18
CA PHE A 18 -40.58 26.75 -37.75
C PHE A 18 -40.20 25.30 -37.33
N PRO A 19 -39.58 25.12 -36.13
CA PRO A 19 -38.40 24.27 -36.03
C PRO A 19 -38.51 23.21 -34.93
N TRP A 20 -37.53 22.30 -34.87
CA TRP A 20 -37.16 21.71 -33.59
C TRP A 20 -35.64 21.63 -33.46
N ALA A 21 -35.10 22.40 -32.51
CA ALA A 21 -33.75 22.21 -32.05
C ALA A 21 -33.67 20.83 -31.38
N VAL A 22 -32.80 19.95 -31.87
CA VAL A 22 -32.50 18.70 -31.19
C VAL A 22 -31.57 19.02 -30.03
N GLN A 23 -32.15 19.31 -28.86
CA GLN A 23 -31.37 19.38 -27.62
C GLN A 23 -30.76 17.99 -27.34
N ALA A 24 -29.47 17.85 -27.62
CA ALA A 24 -28.70 16.69 -27.17
C ALA A 24 -28.58 16.76 -25.65
N ALA A 25 -29.38 15.96 -24.93
CA ALA A 25 -29.31 15.85 -23.49
C ALA A 25 -28.01 15.13 -23.09
N VAL A 26 -26.98 15.91 -22.74
CA VAL A 26 -25.75 15.38 -22.14
C VAL A 26 -26.07 14.91 -20.73
N THR A 27 -26.36 13.62 -20.59
CA THR A 27 -26.54 12.96 -19.30
C THR A 27 -25.23 12.91 -18.54
N THR A 28 -24.99 13.96 -17.75
CA THR A 28 -23.86 14.01 -16.81
C THR A 28 -24.09 12.98 -15.73
N THR A 29 -23.50 11.80 -15.88
CA THR A 29 -23.50 10.77 -14.85
C THR A 29 -22.58 11.21 -13.73
N ALA A 30 -23.17 11.63 -12.61
CA ALA A 30 -22.41 11.96 -11.40
C ALA A 30 -21.73 10.69 -10.88
N GLN A 31 -20.43 10.56 -11.15
CA GLN A 31 -19.61 9.51 -10.55
C GLN A 31 -19.49 9.79 -9.05
N THR A 32 -20.18 8.98 -8.25
CA THR A 32 -19.99 8.96 -6.80
C THR A 32 -18.57 8.52 -6.49
N ALA A 33 -17.74 9.47 -6.07
CA ALA A 33 -16.42 9.18 -5.56
C ALA A 33 -16.54 8.24 -4.36
N ILE A 34 -16.12 6.98 -4.52
CA ILE A 34 -16.06 6.01 -3.43
C ILE A 34 -14.95 6.47 -2.50
N THR A 35 -15.32 7.21 -1.46
CA THR A 35 -14.41 7.61 -0.39
C THR A 35 -13.97 6.34 0.35
N ALA A 36 -12.66 6.21 0.57
CA ALA A 36 -12.15 5.15 1.42
C ALA A 36 -12.75 5.30 2.84
N PRO A 37 -13.09 4.19 3.52
CA PRO A 37 -13.65 4.28 4.87
C PRO A 37 -12.68 5.00 5.81
N ALA A 38 -13.21 5.93 6.59
CA ALA A 38 -12.43 6.71 7.55
C ALA A 38 -11.77 5.78 8.58
N VAL A 39 -10.49 6.07 8.91
CA VAL A 39 -9.75 5.35 9.96
C VAL A 39 -10.51 5.49 11.28
N GLN A 40 -10.75 4.35 11.94
CA GLN A 40 -11.28 4.34 13.30
C GLN A 40 -10.16 4.68 14.28
N VAL A 41 -10.24 5.86 14.90
CA VAL A 41 -9.24 6.40 15.84
C VAL A 41 -9.78 6.32 17.27
N GLY A 42 -9.27 5.37 18.04
CA GLY A 42 -9.50 5.26 19.49
C GLY A 42 -8.45 6.01 20.31
N THR A 43 -8.33 5.69 21.59
CA THR A 43 -7.17 6.09 22.43
C THR A 43 -5.87 5.49 21.88
N SER A 44 -4.72 6.06 22.24
CA SER A 44 -3.41 5.50 21.84
C SER A 44 -3.25 4.03 22.21
N LEU A 45 -3.80 3.58 23.35
CA LEU A 45 -3.75 2.17 23.77
C LEU A 45 -4.55 1.26 22.85
N GLN A 46 -5.76 1.71 22.46
CA GLN A 46 -6.60 0.98 21.51
C GLN A 46 -5.92 0.93 20.14
N ASN A 47 -5.39 2.05 19.65
CA ASN A 47 -4.71 2.13 18.35
C ASN A 47 -3.43 1.26 18.32
N LEU A 48 -2.66 1.21 19.42
CA LEU A 48 -1.51 0.30 19.57
C LEU A 48 -1.94 -1.17 19.59
N THR A 49 -3.10 -1.49 20.16
CA THR A 49 -3.64 -2.85 20.17
C THR A 49 -4.14 -3.25 18.76
N THR A 50 -4.77 -2.31 18.04
CA THR A 50 -5.20 -2.47 16.65
C THR A 50 -4.01 -2.71 15.72
N THR A 51 -2.97 -1.86 15.78
CA THR A 51 -1.73 -2.03 14.98
C THR A 51 -1.00 -3.31 15.34
N PHE A 52 -0.82 -3.65 16.63
CA PHE A 52 -0.27 -4.94 17.03
C PHE A 52 -0.96 -6.13 16.36
N ASN A 53 -2.29 -6.13 16.30
CA ASN A 53 -3.05 -7.19 15.62
C ASN A 53 -2.90 -7.11 14.09
N GLY A 54 -2.87 -5.90 13.52
CA GLY A 54 -2.60 -5.65 12.10
C GLY A 54 -1.26 -6.23 11.67
N GLU A 55 -0.17 -5.87 12.35
CA GLU A 55 1.17 -6.38 12.09
C GLU A 55 1.27 -7.90 12.28
N SER A 56 0.64 -8.44 13.33
CA SER A 56 0.58 -9.89 13.55
C SER A 56 -0.13 -10.63 12.40
N HIS A 57 -1.16 -10.02 11.81
CA HIS A 57 -1.83 -10.55 10.63
C HIS A 57 -1.01 -10.32 9.35
N ALA A 58 -0.35 -9.18 9.18
CA ALA A 58 0.52 -8.88 8.06
C ALA A 58 1.72 -9.84 7.99
N GLN A 59 2.35 -10.15 9.13
CA GLN A 59 3.34 -11.22 9.27
C GLN A 59 2.81 -12.56 8.73
N ALA A 60 1.66 -13.02 9.21
CA ALA A 60 1.07 -14.30 8.78
C ALA A 60 0.72 -14.30 7.28
N LYS A 61 0.17 -13.18 6.79
CA LYS A 61 -0.18 -12.91 5.39
C LYS A 61 1.05 -13.00 4.49
N TYR A 62 2.15 -12.34 4.84
CA TYR A 62 3.38 -12.35 4.05
C TYR A 62 4.12 -13.69 4.11
N LEU A 63 4.08 -14.44 5.22
CA LEU A 63 4.57 -15.83 5.21
C LEU A 63 3.77 -16.74 4.26
N ALA A 64 2.45 -16.54 4.12
CA ALA A 64 1.63 -17.27 3.16
C ALA A 64 1.94 -16.85 1.71
N PHE A 65 2.10 -15.55 1.45
CA PHE A 65 2.47 -15.02 0.13
C PHE A 65 3.88 -15.49 -0.31
N ALA A 66 4.84 -15.58 0.62
CA ALA A 66 6.17 -16.10 0.34
C ALA A 66 6.15 -17.55 -0.17
N LYS A 67 5.34 -18.42 0.44
CA LYS A 67 5.17 -19.81 0.01
C LYS A 67 4.61 -19.87 -1.43
N LYS A 68 3.63 -19.03 -1.73
CA LYS A 68 3.02 -18.93 -3.07
C LYS A 68 4.01 -18.42 -4.11
N ALA A 69 4.74 -17.35 -3.81
CA ALA A 69 5.80 -16.82 -4.67
C ALA A 69 6.88 -17.87 -4.99
N GLN A 70 7.32 -18.65 -4.00
CA GLN A 70 8.26 -19.74 -4.23
C GLN A 70 7.64 -20.84 -5.12
N SER A 71 6.38 -21.22 -4.90
CA SER A 71 5.71 -22.25 -5.72
C SER A 71 5.52 -21.85 -7.19
N GLU A 72 5.46 -20.54 -7.48
CA GLU A 72 5.37 -19.97 -8.82
C GLU A 72 6.76 -19.61 -9.42
N GLY A 73 7.85 -19.92 -8.70
CA GLY A 73 9.22 -19.68 -9.16
C GLY A 73 9.73 -18.25 -8.99
N TYR A 74 9.00 -17.36 -8.31
CA TYR A 74 9.45 -15.99 -8.05
C TYR A 74 10.36 -15.92 -6.81
N LEU A 75 11.61 -16.33 -6.95
CA LEU A 75 12.50 -16.59 -5.81
C LEU A 75 12.85 -15.34 -5.00
N LYS A 76 13.18 -14.20 -5.64
CA LYS A 76 13.44 -12.94 -4.92
C LYS A 76 12.16 -12.35 -4.32
N ILE A 77 10.99 -12.53 -4.95
CA ILE A 77 9.69 -12.10 -4.37
C ILE A 77 9.34 -12.95 -3.14
N ALA A 78 9.64 -14.26 -3.16
CA ALA A 78 9.46 -15.12 -1.99
C ALA A 78 10.31 -14.65 -0.80
N LYS A 79 11.57 -14.26 -1.05
CA LYS A 79 12.42 -13.61 -0.04
C LYS A 79 11.89 -12.25 0.39
N LEU A 80 11.32 -11.44 -0.52
CA LEU A 80 10.74 -10.14 -0.17
C LEU A 80 9.57 -10.29 0.81
N PHE A 81 8.67 -11.23 0.55
CA PHE A 81 7.59 -11.52 1.49
C PHE A 81 8.08 -12.11 2.83
N ARG A 82 9.18 -12.87 2.86
CA ARG A 82 9.82 -13.27 4.14
C ARG A 82 10.46 -12.10 4.88
N ALA A 83 11.07 -11.19 4.14
CA ALA A 83 11.72 -10.00 4.71
C ALA A 83 10.67 -9.09 5.37
N ALA A 84 9.59 -8.78 4.64
CA ALA A 84 8.43 -8.06 5.18
C ALA A 84 7.82 -8.82 6.37
N ALA A 85 7.55 -10.13 6.26
CA ALA A 85 7.01 -10.90 7.39
C ALA A 85 7.90 -10.90 8.66
N MET A 86 9.22 -10.84 8.51
CA MET A 86 10.14 -10.67 9.63
C MET A 86 10.08 -9.24 10.19
N SER A 87 10.00 -8.25 9.30
CA SER A 87 9.76 -6.85 9.65
C SER A 87 8.48 -6.70 10.49
N GLU A 88 7.32 -7.15 10.00
CA GLU A 88 6.03 -6.99 10.71
C GLU A 88 6.06 -7.67 12.08
N GLY A 89 6.80 -8.77 12.22
CA GLY A 89 7.04 -9.40 13.52
C GLY A 89 7.74 -8.49 14.53
N ILE A 90 8.71 -7.69 14.06
CA ILE A 90 9.43 -6.70 14.87
C ILE A 90 8.52 -5.50 15.16
N GLN A 91 7.72 -5.05 14.18
CA GLN A 91 6.75 -3.96 14.36
C GLN A 91 5.67 -4.33 15.38
N ALA A 92 5.12 -5.54 15.27
CA ALA A 92 4.23 -6.13 16.27
C ALA A 92 4.87 -6.17 17.66
N GLN A 93 6.15 -6.56 17.77
CA GLN A 93 6.87 -6.56 19.05
C GLN A 93 6.99 -5.14 19.65
N HIS A 94 7.23 -4.11 18.83
CA HIS A 94 7.25 -2.72 19.29
C HIS A 94 5.88 -2.24 19.77
N HIS A 95 4.81 -2.51 19.02
CA HIS A 95 3.46 -2.18 19.45
C HIS A 95 3.08 -2.92 20.74
N ALA A 96 3.38 -4.22 20.84
CA ALA A 96 3.14 -5.01 22.05
C ALA A 96 3.92 -4.49 23.28
N ALA A 97 5.18 -4.06 23.09
CA ALA A 97 5.97 -3.45 24.14
C ALA A 97 5.37 -2.11 24.60
N ALA A 98 4.87 -1.28 23.68
CA ALA A 98 4.18 -0.04 24.01
C ALA A 98 2.84 -0.29 24.72
N VAL A 99 2.02 -1.25 24.26
CA VAL A 99 0.78 -1.68 24.94
C VAL A 99 1.09 -2.11 26.38
N LYS A 100 2.09 -2.96 26.58
CA LYS A 100 2.50 -3.45 27.91
C LYS A 100 3.03 -2.32 28.80
N ALA A 101 3.82 -1.39 28.26
CA ALA A 101 4.32 -0.23 29.00
C ALA A 101 3.20 0.72 29.47
N MET A 102 2.03 0.66 28.83
CA MET A 102 0.81 1.37 29.21
C MET A 102 -0.15 0.55 30.10
N GLY A 103 0.26 -0.64 30.56
CA GLY A 103 -0.57 -1.52 31.38
C GLY A 103 -1.64 -2.31 30.61
N GLY A 104 -1.63 -2.27 29.28
CA GLY A 104 -2.52 -3.07 28.44
C GLY A 104 -2.02 -4.49 28.18
N ILE A 105 -2.86 -5.30 27.54
CA ILE A 105 -2.54 -6.67 27.13
C ILE A 105 -2.59 -6.76 25.61
N ALA A 106 -1.44 -7.02 24.99
CA ALA A 106 -1.34 -7.28 23.56
C ALA A 106 -1.80 -8.73 23.27
N LYS A 107 -2.94 -8.89 22.60
CA LYS A 107 -3.46 -10.20 22.17
C LYS A 107 -3.71 -10.21 20.66
N ALA A 108 -2.95 -11.04 19.95
CA ALA A 108 -3.11 -11.22 18.52
C ALA A 108 -4.26 -12.20 18.23
N SER A 109 -4.99 -11.93 17.17
CA SER A 109 -6.05 -12.76 16.61
C SER A 109 -5.98 -12.68 15.07
N PRO A 110 -4.87 -13.13 14.46
CA PRO A 110 -4.67 -13.01 13.01
C PRO A 110 -5.67 -13.88 12.25
N GLU A 111 -6.32 -13.29 11.24
CA GLU A 111 -7.21 -14.03 10.34
C GLU A 111 -6.41 -14.95 9.40
N THR A 112 -7.08 -15.95 8.81
CA THR A 112 -6.47 -16.81 7.80
C THR A 112 -6.20 -16.01 6.51
N PRO A 113 -4.95 -15.92 6.01
CA PRO A 113 -4.66 -15.12 4.83
C PRO A 113 -5.36 -15.64 3.56
N ARG A 114 -6.02 -14.73 2.82
CA ARG A 114 -6.47 -15.00 1.45
C ARG A 114 -5.29 -14.88 0.49
N VAL A 115 -4.90 -16.00 -0.14
CA VAL A 115 -3.74 -16.08 -1.04
C VAL A 115 -4.18 -16.17 -2.50
N GLY A 116 -3.79 -15.20 -3.33
CA GLY A 116 -3.93 -15.21 -4.79
C GLY A 116 -2.64 -15.63 -5.50
N SER A 117 -2.48 -15.27 -6.78
CA SER A 117 -1.19 -15.32 -7.49
C SER A 117 -0.16 -14.36 -6.90
N THR A 118 1.13 -14.53 -7.22
CA THR A 118 2.19 -13.62 -6.72
C THR A 118 1.96 -12.16 -7.10
N ARG A 119 1.37 -11.89 -8.27
CA ARG A 119 0.99 -10.53 -8.69
C ARG A 119 -0.10 -9.95 -7.79
N GLU A 120 -1.21 -10.66 -7.62
CA GLU A 120 -2.33 -10.22 -6.78
C GLU A 120 -1.92 -10.05 -5.31
N ASN A 121 -1.01 -10.90 -4.82
CA ASN A 121 -0.44 -10.82 -3.49
C ASN A 121 0.43 -9.56 -3.32
N LEU A 122 1.23 -9.19 -4.32
CA LEU A 122 2.01 -7.94 -4.33
C LEU A 122 1.11 -6.70 -4.41
N GLU A 123 0.06 -6.73 -5.23
CA GLU A 123 -0.94 -5.66 -5.31
C GLU A 123 -1.69 -5.49 -3.98
N THR A 124 -2.03 -6.61 -3.32
CA THR A 124 -2.66 -6.62 -1.99
C THR A 124 -1.73 -6.07 -0.92
N ALA A 125 -0.45 -6.46 -0.93
CA ALA A 125 0.56 -5.97 0.00
C ALA A 125 0.76 -4.46 -0.18
N LEU A 126 1.13 -4.03 -1.39
CA LEU A 126 1.35 -2.62 -1.74
C LEU A 126 0.16 -1.72 -1.36
N LYS A 127 -1.07 -2.19 -1.56
CA LYS A 127 -2.28 -1.47 -1.14
C LYS A 127 -2.41 -1.32 0.38
N SER A 128 -2.07 -2.37 1.15
CA SER A 128 -2.05 -2.35 2.62
C SER A 128 -1.04 -1.30 3.11
N GLU A 129 0.24 -1.49 2.75
CA GLU A 129 1.34 -0.63 3.15
C GLU A 129 1.11 0.85 2.78
N THR A 130 0.55 1.10 1.59
CA THR A 130 0.24 2.46 1.13
C THR A 130 -0.86 3.10 1.97
N TYR A 131 -1.93 2.37 2.31
CA TYR A 131 -2.97 2.87 3.22
C TYR A 131 -2.42 3.15 4.62
N GLU A 132 -1.47 2.32 5.07
CA GLU A 132 -0.88 2.43 6.40
C GLU A 132 -0.01 3.69 6.52
N ILE A 133 0.88 3.96 5.55
CA ILE A 133 1.68 5.21 5.54
C ILE A 133 0.87 6.47 5.23
N ALA A 134 -0.19 6.38 4.43
CA ALA A 134 -0.93 7.53 3.93
C ALA A 134 -2.16 7.89 4.78
N THR A 135 -2.68 6.96 5.58
CA THR A 135 -3.95 7.15 6.30
C THR A 135 -3.92 6.62 7.73
N LEU A 136 -3.55 5.35 7.96
CA LEU A 136 -3.61 4.75 9.30
C LEU A 136 -2.63 5.41 10.28
N TYR A 137 -1.32 5.30 10.00
CA TYR A 137 -0.28 5.78 10.91
C TYR A 137 -0.31 7.31 11.10
N PRO A 138 -0.55 8.16 10.08
CA PRO A 138 -0.75 9.59 10.28
C PRO A 138 -1.85 9.93 11.30
N ALA A 139 -3.01 9.27 11.21
CA ALA A 139 -4.12 9.50 12.15
C ALA A 139 -3.79 9.03 13.58
N TYR A 140 -3.09 7.90 13.71
CA TYR A 140 -2.69 7.35 15.01
C TYR A 140 -1.56 8.15 15.67
N ILE A 141 -0.63 8.70 14.88
CA ILE A 141 0.39 9.65 15.34
C ILE A 141 -0.28 10.92 15.87
N GLN A 142 -1.16 11.58 15.10
CA GLN A 142 -1.87 12.80 15.53
C GLN A 142 -2.64 12.59 16.85
N LYS A 143 -3.25 11.42 17.04
CA LYS A 143 -3.92 11.05 18.28
C LYS A 143 -2.93 10.89 19.44
N ALA A 144 -1.79 10.24 19.21
CA ALA A 144 -0.74 10.11 20.21
C ALA A 144 -0.07 11.44 20.58
N GLU A 145 0.06 12.39 19.64
CA GLU A 145 0.51 13.76 19.91
C GLU A 145 -0.48 14.49 20.82
N THR A 146 -1.78 14.40 20.51
CA THR A 146 -2.87 14.99 21.30
C THR A 146 -2.89 14.45 22.73
N GLU A 147 -2.65 13.14 22.91
CA GLU A 147 -2.55 12.48 24.21
C GLU A 147 -1.16 12.60 24.87
N LYS A 148 -0.20 13.27 24.22
CA LYS A 148 1.21 13.40 24.64
C LYS A 148 1.88 12.04 24.94
N ASN A 149 1.46 11.00 24.23
CA ASN A 149 1.86 9.62 24.46
C ASN A 149 3.14 9.27 23.69
N LEU A 150 4.29 9.52 24.32
CA LEU A 150 5.60 9.27 23.71
C LEU A 150 5.84 7.81 23.29
N LYS A 151 5.24 6.83 23.99
CA LYS A 151 5.39 5.40 23.65
C LYS A 151 4.64 5.04 22.37
N ALA A 152 3.43 5.58 22.22
CA ALA A 152 2.65 5.43 21.00
C ALA A 152 3.31 6.16 19.81
N LEU A 153 3.84 7.37 20.03
CA LEU A 153 4.57 8.12 18.99
C LEU A 153 5.81 7.36 18.49
N GLN A 154 6.60 6.78 19.40
CA GLN A 154 7.76 5.98 19.04
C GLN A 154 7.38 4.76 18.19
N ALA A 155 6.34 4.02 18.59
CA ALA A 155 5.89 2.84 17.87
C ALA A 155 5.27 3.16 16.50
N PHE A 156 4.32 4.10 16.44
CA PHE A 156 3.66 4.49 15.18
C PHE A 156 4.61 5.21 14.20
N GLY A 157 5.48 6.09 14.71
CA GLY A 157 6.45 6.81 13.88
C GLY A 157 7.56 5.90 13.36
N GLY A 158 8.01 4.95 14.18
CA GLY A 158 8.89 3.86 13.75
C GLY A 158 8.26 3.06 12.62
N ALA A 159 7.05 2.54 12.85
CA ALA A 159 6.40 1.65 11.89
C ALA A 159 6.09 2.32 10.54
N LYS A 160 5.52 3.53 10.56
CA LYS A 160 5.33 4.36 9.36
C LYS A 160 6.61 4.56 8.52
N THR A 161 7.78 4.55 9.15
CA THR A 161 9.08 4.69 8.45
C THR A 161 9.50 3.39 7.77
N ILE A 162 9.13 2.25 8.33
CA ILE A 162 9.39 0.90 7.80
C ILE A 162 8.42 0.56 6.66
N GLU A 163 7.13 0.83 6.81
CA GLU A 163 6.13 0.61 5.74
C GLU A 163 6.48 1.39 4.46
N ALA A 164 7.12 2.55 4.58
CA ALA A 164 7.59 3.31 3.41
C ALA A 164 8.68 2.55 2.62
N VAL A 165 9.48 1.70 3.28
CA VAL A 165 10.43 0.77 2.65
C VAL A 165 9.67 -0.39 2.01
N HIS A 166 8.65 -0.95 2.68
CA HIS A 166 7.80 -2.00 2.13
C HIS A 166 7.07 -1.56 0.86
N VAL A 167 6.41 -0.39 0.87
CA VAL A 167 5.80 0.25 -0.33
C VAL A 167 6.80 0.31 -1.48
N LYS A 168 8.00 0.83 -1.23
CA LYS A 168 9.04 0.96 -2.25
C LYS A 168 9.44 -0.40 -2.85
N LEU A 169 9.67 -1.41 -2.02
CA LEU A 169 10.10 -2.73 -2.47
C LEU A 169 8.98 -3.51 -3.19
N PHE A 170 7.75 -3.47 -2.67
CA PHE A 170 6.61 -4.10 -3.33
C PHE A 170 6.27 -3.43 -4.67
N ALA A 171 6.35 -2.10 -4.77
CA ALA A 171 6.20 -1.40 -6.05
C ALA A 171 7.32 -1.73 -7.05
N ALA A 172 8.58 -1.84 -6.58
CA ALA A 172 9.70 -2.25 -7.41
C ALA A 172 9.57 -3.69 -7.91
N ALA A 173 9.03 -4.61 -7.09
CA ALA A 173 8.74 -5.98 -7.50
C ALA A 173 7.60 -6.04 -8.52
N LEU A 174 6.48 -5.37 -8.23
CA LEU A 174 5.27 -5.41 -9.07
C LEU A 174 5.49 -4.78 -10.46
N SER A 175 6.31 -3.72 -10.54
CA SER A 175 6.64 -3.05 -11.81
C SER A 175 7.57 -3.87 -12.71
N ASN A 176 8.29 -4.88 -12.19
CA ASN A 176 9.19 -5.73 -12.97
C ASN A 176 9.25 -7.16 -12.44
N LEU A 177 8.14 -7.90 -12.50
CA LEU A 177 8.04 -9.27 -11.97
C LEU A 177 9.11 -10.23 -12.52
N GLU A 178 9.51 -10.11 -13.78
CA GLU A 178 10.51 -11.02 -14.38
C GLU A 178 11.92 -10.77 -13.83
N ALA A 179 12.34 -9.52 -13.62
CA ALA A 179 13.61 -9.24 -12.93
C ALA A 179 13.60 -9.71 -11.46
N TRP A 180 12.42 -9.73 -10.82
CA TRP A 180 12.24 -10.23 -9.46
C TRP A 180 11.93 -11.75 -9.37
N LYS A 181 11.82 -12.43 -10.51
CA LYS A 181 11.70 -13.89 -10.58
C LYS A 181 13.04 -14.59 -10.32
N ALA A 182 14.12 -13.91 -10.68
CA ALA A 182 15.49 -14.32 -10.43
C ALA A 182 15.80 -14.52 -8.93
N THR A 183 16.99 -15.04 -8.63
CA THR A 183 17.55 -15.02 -7.27
C THR A 183 18.02 -13.61 -6.90
N GLY A 184 17.98 -13.29 -5.61
CA GLY A 184 18.58 -12.09 -5.05
C GLY A 184 18.75 -12.23 -3.55
N ASP A 185 19.47 -11.28 -2.96
CA ASP A 185 19.60 -11.18 -1.51
C ASP A 185 18.75 -10.04 -0.97
N LEU A 186 18.23 -10.27 0.24
CA LEU A 186 17.54 -9.28 1.04
C LEU A 186 17.98 -9.48 2.49
N TYR A 187 18.09 -8.38 3.21
CA TYR A 187 18.55 -8.34 4.58
C TYR A 187 17.57 -7.56 5.44
N VAL A 188 17.35 -8.00 6.68
CA VAL A 188 16.42 -7.36 7.63
C VAL A 188 17.17 -6.99 8.91
N CYS A 189 17.07 -5.73 9.32
CA CYS A 189 17.56 -5.29 10.64
C CYS A 189 16.70 -5.90 11.75
N ARG A 190 17.29 -6.70 12.63
CA ARG A 190 16.60 -7.34 13.77
C ARG A 190 15.98 -6.35 14.76
N VAL A 191 16.52 -5.13 14.83
CA VAL A 191 16.08 -4.12 15.81
C VAL A 191 14.92 -3.28 15.30
N CYS A 192 14.84 -2.94 14.01
CA CYS A 192 13.76 -2.09 13.49
C CYS A 192 12.96 -2.65 12.32
N GLY A 193 13.31 -3.81 11.76
CA GLY A 193 12.64 -4.38 10.59
C GLY A 193 13.13 -3.87 9.23
N ASN A 194 13.99 -2.85 9.19
CA ASN A 194 14.43 -2.23 7.93
C ASN A 194 14.94 -3.27 6.90
N VAL A 195 14.33 -3.28 5.71
CA VAL A 195 14.63 -4.22 4.64
C VAL A 195 15.54 -3.58 3.58
N VAL A 196 16.66 -4.23 3.24
CA VAL A 196 17.62 -3.74 2.23
C VAL A 196 18.08 -4.84 1.29
N GLU A 197 18.43 -4.49 0.05
CA GLU A 197 19.00 -5.43 -0.95
C GLU A 197 20.52 -5.61 -0.81
N LYS A 198 21.20 -4.68 -0.12
CA LYS A 198 22.66 -4.64 0.05
C LYS A 198 23.01 -4.11 1.44
N LEU A 199 24.23 -4.44 1.87
CA LEU A 199 24.83 -4.01 3.13
C LEU A 199 26.03 -3.11 2.83
N ASP A 200 25.76 -1.92 2.30
CA ASP A 200 26.73 -0.91 1.83
C ASP A 200 26.82 0.33 2.75
N PHE A 201 26.53 0.13 4.04
CA PHE A 201 26.49 1.14 5.09
C PHE A 201 27.00 0.57 6.43
N GLU A 202 27.60 1.38 7.30
CA GLU A 202 28.10 0.94 8.62
C GLU A 202 26.99 0.78 9.67
N TYR A 203 25.95 1.62 9.58
CA TYR A 203 24.84 1.69 10.53
C TYR A 203 23.51 1.70 9.78
N CYS A 204 22.49 1.06 10.34
CA CYS A 204 21.14 1.01 9.80
C CYS A 204 20.63 2.43 9.49
N PRO A 205 20.23 2.75 8.25
CA PRO A 205 19.82 4.10 7.88
C PRO A 205 18.61 4.60 8.69
N ILE A 206 17.77 3.69 9.21
CA ILE A 206 16.61 3.99 10.06
C ILE A 206 17.00 4.09 11.55
N CYS A 207 17.27 2.98 12.25
CA CYS A 207 17.48 2.99 13.71
C CYS A 207 18.90 3.31 14.18
N LYS A 208 19.88 3.45 13.28
CA LYS A 208 21.32 3.71 13.58
C LYS A 208 22.06 2.59 14.32
N GLU A 209 21.45 1.42 14.51
CA GLU A 209 22.16 0.23 15.00
C GLU A 209 23.21 -0.28 14.01
N PRO A 210 24.29 -0.95 14.46
CA PRO A 210 25.36 -1.43 13.57
C PRO A 210 24.87 -2.41 12.49
N ILE A 211 25.60 -2.48 11.38
CA ILE A 211 25.34 -3.42 10.26
C ILE A 211 25.22 -4.89 10.70
N SER A 212 25.85 -5.29 11.82
CA SER A 212 25.76 -6.63 12.40
C SER A 212 24.36 -7.04 12.86
N GLU A 213 23.43 -6.08 12.97
CA GLU A 213 22.01 -6.36 13.26
C GLU A 213 21.21 -6.76 12.02
N PHE A 214 21.79 -6.81 10.83
CA PHE A 214 21.11 -7.30 9.64
C PHE A 214 21.30 -8.82 9.46
N VAL A 215 20.19 -9.54 9.29
CA VAL A 215 20.22 -10.98 8.90
C VAL A 215 19.89 -11.14 7.42
N LYS A 216 20.55 -12.08 6.75
CA LYS A 216 20.25 -12.46 5.36
C LYS A 216 19.04 -13.39 5.30
N ILE A 217 18.04 -13.00 4.51
CA ILE A 217 16.83 -13.79 4.28
C ILE A 217 17.09 -14.94 3.30
N GLN A 218 16.59 -16.12 3.67
CA GLN A 218 16.68 -17.38 2.93
C GLN A 218 15.46 -17.58 2.03
#